data_AF-A0A355BH31-F1
#
_entry.id   AF-A0A355BH31-F1
#
_cell.length_a   1.000
_cell.length_b   1.000
_cell.length_c   1.000
_cell.angle_alpha   90.00
_cell.angle_beta   90.00
_cell.angle_gamma   90.00
#
_symmetry.space_group_name_H-M   'P 1'
#
loop_
_entity.id
_entity.type
_entity.pdbx_description
1 polymer ?
#
loop_
_entity_poly.entity_id
_entity_poly.type
_entity_poly.pdbx_seq_one_letter_code
_entity_poly.pdbx_strand_id
1 'polypeptide(L)'
;DQYVVELKIDGLAISLQYVDGLLVTGATRGDGMVGEDITGNLRTLPSVPLRLQEPYTLTVRGEAYLPKAAFARLNEQREDAG
;
A
#
# COMPACT_ATOMS: atom_id res chain seq x y z
N ASP A 1 -17.23 12.65 -24.91
CA ASP A 1 -16.52 11.65 -24.10
C ASP A 1 -15.47 12.31 -23.22
N GLN A 2 -15.38 11.91 -21.94
CA GLN A 2 -14.43 12.44 -20.97
C GLN A 2 -13.42 11.36 -20.57
N TYR A 3 -12.16 11.75 -20.43
CA TYR A 3 -11.07 10.89 -19.96
C TYR A 3 -10.73 11.19 -18.50
N VAL A 4 -10.33 10.16 -17.76
CA VAL A 4 -9.71 10.29 -16.44
C VAL A 4 -8.22 10.05 -16.61
N VAL A 5 -7.39 10.96 -16.08
CA VAL A 5 -5.93 10.89 -16.15
C VAL A 5 -5.40 10.98 -14.73
N GLU A 6 -4.58 10.00 -14.34
CA GLU A 6 -3.98 9.90 -13.01
C GLU A 6 -2.45 9.77 -13.11
N LEU A 7 -1.74 10.17 -12.06
CA LEU A 7 -0.29 10.01 -12.00
C LEU A 7 0.07 8.54 -11.83
N LYS A 8 1.01 8.07 -12.65
CA LYS A 8 1.64 6.77 -12.42
C LYS A 8 2.69 6.91 -11.32
N ILE A 9 2.34 6.49 -10.12
CA ILE A 9 3.28 6.38 -9.00
C ILE A 9 4.23 5.21 -9.25
N ASP A 10 5.48 5.37 -8.82
CA ASP A 10 6.52 4.33 -8.86
C ASP A 10 6.71 3.76 -7.46
N GLY A 11 6.22 2.55 -7.22
CA GLY A 11 6.30 1.90 -5.93
C GLY A 11 6.05 0.39 -6.03
N LEU A 12 5.36 -0.15 -5.04
CA LEU A 12 4.95 -1.53 -4.97
C LEU A 12 3.42 -1.63 -5.02
N ALA A 13 2.92 -2.37 -6.01
CA ALA A 13 1.50 -2.65 -6.12
C ALA A 13 1.01 -3.53 -4.95
N ILE A 14 -0.03 -3.06 -4.27
CA ILE A 14 -0.67 -3.72 -3.13
C ILE A 14 -2.19 -3.83 -3.32
N SER A 15 -2.79 -4.79 -2.61
CA SER A 15 -4.23 -5.01 -2.56
C SER A 15 -4.70 -5.06 -1.11
N LEU A 16 -5.76 -4.34 -0.78
CA LEU A 16 -6.34 -4.25 0.56
C LEU A 16 -7.77 -4.78 0.53
N GLN A 17 -8.06 -5.82 1.31
CA GLN A 17 -9.39 -6.38 1.46
C GLN A 17 -10.05 -5.89 2.74
N TYR A 18 -11.21 -5.28 2.59
CA TYR A 18 -12.08 -4.86 3.68
C TYR A 18 -13.32 -5.75 3.71
N VAL A 19 -13.75 -6.13 4.91
CA VAL A 19 -15.02 -6.82 5.16
C VAL A 19 -15.76 -6.06 6.26
N ASP A 20 -17.00 -5.67 6.00
CA ASP A 20 -17.80 -4.81 6.88
C ASP A 20 -17.05 -3.55 7.33
N GLY A 21 -16.25 -2.99 6.41
CA GLY A 21 -15.42 -1.82 6.61
C GLY A 21 -14.10 -2.09 7.36
N LEU A 22 -13.82 -3.29 7.86
CA LEU A 22 -12.59 -3.61 8.59
C LEU A 22 -11.51 -4.18 7.67
N LEU A 23 -10.27 -3.72 7.81
CA LEU A 23 -9.12 -4.28 7.07
C LEU A 23 -8.82 -5.71 7.55
N VAL A 24 -9.11 -6.68 6.70
CA VAL A 24 -8.91 -8.11 7.01
C VAL A 24 -7.56 -8.58 6.48
N THR A 25 -7.26 -8.29 5.21
CA THR A 25 -6.05 -8.79 4.53
C THR A 25 -5.44 -7.70 3.66
N GLY A 26 -4.12 -7.65 3.62
CA GLY A 26 -3.36 -6.82 2.69
C GLY A 26 -2.22 -7.64 2.07
N ALA A 27 -2.12 -7.60 0.74
CA ALA A 27 -1.16 -8.44 0.01
C ALA A 27 -0.39 -7.66 -1.07
N THR A 28 0.81 -8.14 -1.39
CA THR A 28 1.55 -7.69 -2.58
C THR A 28 0.88 -8.21 -3.84
N ARG A 29 1.20 -7.62 -5.00
CA ARG A 29 0.70 -8.13 -6.29
C ARG A 29 1.17 -9.57 -6.59
N GLY A 30 2.40 -9.90 -6.20
CA GLY A 30 3.09 -11.12 -6.63
C GLY A 30 3.04 -11.31 -8.15
N ASP A 31 2.63 -12.51 -8.59
CA ASP A 31 2.46 -12.86 -10.00
C ASP A 31 1.12 -12.40 -10.61
N GLY A 32 0.27 -11.72 -9.83
CA GLY A 32 -1.07 -11.29 -10.20
C GLY A 32 -2.18 -12.25 -9.80
N MET A 33 -1.84 -13.50 -9.46
CA MET A 33 -2.75 -14.53 -8.94
C MET A 33 -2.49 -14.80 -7.46
N VAL A 34 -1.21 -14.92 -7.07
CA VAL A 34 -0.76 -15.18 -5.71
C VAL A 34 0.20 -14.08 -5.30
N GLY A 35 -0.12 -13.44 -4.18
CA GLY A 35 0.68 -12.42 -3.52
C GLY A 35 1.11 -12.85 -2.13
N GLU A 36 1.97 -12.06 -1.50
CA GLU A 36 2.42 -12.28 -0.12
C GLU A 36 1.55 -11.51 0.85
N ASP A 37 1.15 -12.14 1.96
CA ASP A 37 0.44 -11.47 3.04
C ASP A 37 1.40 -10.52 3.78
N ILE A 38 1.13 -9.23 3.65
CA ILE A 38 1.87 -8.13 4.30
C ILE A 38 0.94 -7.29 5.18
N THR A 39 -0.16 -7.87 5.65
CA THR A 39 -1.20 -7.19 6.45
C THR A 39 -0.59 -6.50 7.68
N GLY A 40 0.34 -7.17 8.37
CA GLY A 40 1.03 -6.61 9.53
C GLY A 40 1.77 -5.32 9.20
N ASN A 41 2.54 -5.31 8.11
CA ASN A 41 3.28 -4.14 7.64
C ASN A 41 2.33 -3.01 7.21
N LEU A 42 1.25 -3.35 6.50
CA LEU A 42 0.29 -2.36 6.04
C LEU A 42 -0.46 -1.68 7.19
N ARG A 43 -0.71 -2.40 8.29
CA ARG A 43 -1.31 -1.82 9.52
C ARG A 43 -0.41 -0.78 10.20
N THR A 44 0.89 -0.75 9.90
CA THR A 44 1.79 0.29 10.44
C THR A 44 1.76 1.58 9.63
N LEU A 45 1.10 1.61 8.46
CA LEU A 45 1.02 2.77 7.60
C LEU A 45 -0.14 3.68 8.02
N PRO A 46 0.11 4.92 8.46
CA PRO A 46 -0.98 5.82 8.90
C PRO A 46 -1.98 6.18 7.80
N SER A 47 -1.57 6.11 6.53
CA SER A 47 -2.40 6.37 5.37
C SER A 47 -3.34 5.21 5.01
N VAL A 48 -3.15 4.02 5.60
CA VAL A 48 -4.02 2.87 5.41
C VAL A 48 -5.03 2.83 6.55
N PRO A 49 -6.32 3.12 6.30
CA PRO A 49 -7.33 3.06 7.36
C PRO A 49 -7.55 1.61 7.79
N LEU A 50 -7.54 1.35 9.10
CA LEU A 50 -7.90 0.02 9.63
C LEU A 50 -9.41 -0.24 9.57
N ARG A 51 -10.20 0.83 9.49
CA ARG A 51 -11.66 0.82 9.36
C ARG A 51 -12.14 1.94 8.43
N LEU A 52 -12.99 1.59 7.47
CA LEU A 52 -13.70 2.54 6.60
C LEU A 52 -14.85 3.21 7.36
N GLN A 53 -15.27 4.39 6.87
CA GLN A 53 -16.38 5.13 7.48
C GLN A 53 -17.70 4.36 7.39
N GLU A 54 -17.91 3.67 6.28
CA GLU A 54 -19.08 2.82 6.01
C GLU A 54 -18.69 1.34 6.00
N PRO A 55 -19.62 0.41 6.32
CA PRO A 55 -19.34 -1.02 6.45
C PRO A 55 -19.25 -1.73 5.08
N TYR A 56 -18.40 -1.24 4.19
CA TYR A 56 -18.22 -1.83 2.87
C TYR A 56 -17.38 -3.11 2.91
N THR A 57 -17.79 -4.09 2.11
CA THR A 57 -16.99 -5.27 1.79
C THR A 57 -16.44 -5.13 0.37
N LEU A 58 -15.14 -4.87 0.24
CA LEU A 58 -14.51 -4.54 -1.03
C LEU A 58 -13.01 -4.83 -1.03
N THR A 59 -12.41 -4.81 -2.22
CA THR A 59 -10.96 -4.88 -2.41
C THR A 59 -10.47 -3.63 -3.15
N VAL A 60 -9.54 -2.90 -2.54
CA VAL A 60 -8.90 -1.71 -3.15
C VAL A 60 -7.50 -2.08 -3.61
N ARG A 61 -7.10 -1.58 -4.77
CA ARG A 61 -5.72 -1.68 -5.27
C ARG A 61 -5.07 -0.32 -5.28
N GLY A 62 -3.78 -0.27 -4.95
CA GLY A 62 -3.00 0.95 -4.94
C GLY A 62 -1.51 0.66 -4.92
N GLU A 63 -0.73 1.72 -4.74
CA GLU A 63 0.73 1.68 -4.75
C GLU A 63 1.26 2.10 -3.36
N ALA A 64 2.03 1.23 -2.71
CA ALA A 64 2.85 1.59 -1.57
C ALA A 64 4.19 2.14 -2.06
N TYR A 65 4.55 3.36 -1.66
CA TYR A 65 5.79 3.98 -2.11
C TYR A 65 6.49 4.72 -0.97
N LEU A 66 7.79 4.95 -1.14
CA LEU A 66 8.59 5.73 -0.21
C LEU A 66 8.82 7.15 -0.77
N PRO A 67 8.49 8.21 -0.04
CA PRO A 67 8.80 9.57 -0.48
C PRO A 67 10.30 9.77 -0.69
N LYS A 68 10.68 10.54 -1.72
CA LYS A 68 12.09 10.76 -2.10
C LYS A 68 12.99 11.19 -0.93
N ALA A 69 12.51 12.09 -0.07
CA ALA A 69 13.27 12.54 1.10
C ALA A 69 13.48 11.42 2.14
N ALA A 70 12.50 10.53 2.32
CA ALA A 70 12.65 9.38 3.22
C ALA A 70 13.59 8.33 2.63
N PHE A 71 13.56 8.13 1.32
CA PHE A 71 14.51 7.27 0.61
C PHE A 71 15.95 7.77 0.73
N ALA A 72 16.19 9.08 0.54
CA ALA A 72 17.51 9.68 0.70
C ALA A 72 18.07 9.46 2.13
N ARG A 73 17.28 9.77 3.17
CA ARG A 73 17.68 9.52 4.56
C ARG A 73 17.97 8.04 4.86
N LEU A 74 17.20 7.13 4.27
CA LEU A 74 17.43 5.69 4.44
C LEU A 74 18.76 5.26 3.82
N ASN A 75 19.15 5.85 2.69
CA ASN A 75 20.43 5.56 2.06
C ASN A 75 21.59 6.11 2.89
N GLU A 76 21.50 7.35 3.38
CA GLU A 76 22.50 7.95 4.28
C GLU A 76 22.72 7.06 5.52
N GLN A 77 21.64 6.62 6.19
CA GLN A 77 21.73 5.71 7.34
C GLN A 77 22.40 4.37 7.02
N ARG A 78 22.25 3.87 5.80
CA ARG A 78 22.88 2.62 5.36
C ARG A 78 24.35 2.80 5.04
N GLU A 79 24.74 3.95 4.51
CA GLU A 79 26.14 4.32 4.28
C GLU A 79 26.89 4.50 5.60
N ASP A 80 26.27 5.18 6.58
CA ASP A 80 26.87 5.41 7.91
C ASP A 80 27.01 4.11 8.75
N ALA A 81 26.18 3.10 8.47
CA ALA A 81 26.22 1.81 9.14
C ALA A 81 27.15 0.79 8.47
N GLY A 82 27.76 1.15 7.33
CA GLY A 82 28.76 0.37 6.59
C GLY A 82 30.19 0.86 6.83
#